data_AF-A0A7I8W8C8-F1
#
_entry.id   AF-A0A7I8W8C8-F1
#
_cell.length_a   1.000
_cell.length_b   1.000
_cell.length_c   1.000
_cell.angle_alpha   90.00
_cell.angle_beta   90.00
_cell.angle_gamma   90.00
#
_symmetry.space_group_name_H-M   'P 1'
#
loop_
_entity.id
_entity.type
_entity.pdbx_description
1 polymer ?
#
loop_
_entity_poly.entity_id
_entity_poly.type
_entity_poly.pdbx_seq_one_letter_code
_entity_poly.pdbx_strand_id
1 'polypeptide(L)'
;MIQYHMKDIDGVTKKFVVIDRLNVMRILNSMLILISKTVCSEIDIRRWSEGTGFHRTLSYVIQVNGRNCSVFIEQVLPSGAYIDNHELKRLGINASVKGLVDIEAPEFSADFHTMEIYQKTSDYGNLLLNIPVHLRYHISTNGGKRVEIFLSQSNVHVECSKGRSWNRTVKSESFQIPTGNLNDSNTVIVGTCMCSTLSLFIVLYGIYSSNN
;
A
#
# COMPACT_ATOMS: atom_id res chain seq x y z
N MET A 1 -0.48 -42.80 34.29
CA MET A 1 -1.92 -42.86 34.59
C MET A 1 -2.15 -44.17 35.33
N ILE A 2 -2.47 -44.11 36.62
CA ILE A 2 -2.67 -45.31 37.44
C ILE A 2 -4.18 -45.50 37.58
N GLN A 3 -4.69 -46.65 37.14
CA GLN A 3 -6.09 -47.02 37.29
C GLN A 3 -6.24 -47.90 38.53
N TYR A 4 -7.10 -47.47 39.45
CA TYR A 4 -7.47 -48.28 40.61
C TYR A 4 -8.84 -48.90 40.37
N HIS A 5 -8.92 -50.20 40.63
CA HIS A 5 -10.18 -50.93 40.68
C HIS A 5 -10.53 -51.16 42.15
N MET A 6 -11.50 -50.39 42.65
CA MET A 6 -12.04 -50.62 43.99
C MET A 6 -13.45 -51.20 43.84
N LYS A 7 -13.72 -52.28 44.58
CA LYS A 7 -15.07 -52.84 44.73
C LYS A 7 -15.77 -52.05 45.82
N ASP A 8 -16.93 -51.47 45.49
CA ASP A 8 -17.80 -50.84 46.48
C ASP A 8 -18.48 -51.93 47.36
N ILE A 9 -19.08 -51.52 48.48
CA ILE A 9 -19.73 -52.44 49.45
C ILE A 9 -20.86 -53.27 48.78
N ASP A 10 -21.47 -52.75 47.71
CA ASP A 10 -22.51 -53.43 46.92
C ASP A 10 -21.96 -54.27 45.74
N GLY A 11 -20.64 -54.48 45.67
CA GLY A 11 -20.00 -55.32 44.64
C GLY A 11 -19.85 -54.68 43.25
N VAL A 12 -20.31 -53.45 43.07
CA VAL A 12 -20.14 -52.69 41.81
C VAL A 12 -18.72 -52.12 41.73
N THR A 13 -17.95 -52.53 40.72
CA THR A 13 -16.62 -51.98 40.44
C THR A 13 -16.73 -50.60 39.80
N LYS A 14 -16.40 -49.56 40.56
CA LYS A 14 -16.25 -48.19 40.01
C LYS A 14 -14.79 -47.98 39.62
N LYS A 15 -14.56 -47.60 38.36
CA LYS A 15 -13.24 -47.20 37.87
C LYS A 15 -12.99 -45.75 38.24
N PHE A 16 -12.04 -45.51 39.13
CA PHE A 16 -11.59 -44.15 39.45
C PHE A 16 -10.26 -43.88 38.75
N VAL A 17 -10.23 -42.81 37.97
CA VAL A 17 -9.01 -42.31 37.32
C VAL A 17 -8.49 -41.15 38.15
N VAL A 18 -7.38 -41.36 38.86
CA VAL A 18 -6.69 -40.27 39.58
C VAL A 18 -5.78 -39.57 38.58
N ILE A 19 -6.15 -38.35 38.20
CA ILE A 19 -5.35 -37.51 37.30
C ILE A 19 -4.43 -36.64 38.17
N ASP A 20 -3.12 -36.84 38.04
CA ASP A 20 -2.09 -36.06 38.73
C ASP A 20 -2.22 -34.55 38.41
N ARG A 21 -1.98 -33.68 39.40
CA ARG A 21 -2.02 -32.21 39.26
C ARG A 21 -1.15 -31.72 38.10
N LEU A 22 -0.02 -32.39 37.84
CA LEU A 22 0.86 -32.05 36.71
C LEU A 22 0.17 -32.27 35.35
N ASN A 23 -0.67 -33.30 35.23
CA ASN A 23 -1.41 -33.60 34.00
C ASN A 23 -2.62 -32.67 33.82
N VAL A 24 -3.27 -32.26 34.91
CA VAL A 24 -4.33 -31.22 34.87
C VAL A 24 -3.75 -29.90 34.38
N MET A 25 -2.60 -29.46 34.89
CA MET A 25 -1.95 -28.23 34.45
C MET A 25 -1.52 -28.28 32.98
N ARG A 26 -1.07 -29.44 32.48
CA ARG A 26 -0.74 -29.64 31.05
C ARG A 26 -1.97 -29.55 30.15
N ILE A 27 -3.10 -30.12 30.57
CA ILE A 27 -4.37 -30.07 29.83
C ILE A 27 -4.90 -28.64 29.80
N LEU A 28 -4.89 -27.93 30.94
CA LEU A 28 -5.31 -26.53 31.03
C LEU A 28 -4.43 -25.61 30.18
N ASN A 29 -3.10 -25.80 30.19
CA ASN A 29 -2.18 -25.00 29.38
C ASN A 29 -2.39 -25.27 27.86
N SER A 30 -2.67 -26.52 27.49
CA SER A 30 -2.99 -26.88 26.10
C SER A 30 -4.33 -26.28 25.65
N MET A 31 -5.35 -26.28 26.52
CA MET A 31 -6.62 -25.58 26.26
C MET A 31 -6.43 -24.07 26.12
N LEU A 32 -5.61 -23.45 26.97
CA LEU A 32 -5.32 -22.02 26.92
C LEU A 32 -4.63 -21.62 25.60
N ILE A 33 -3.71 -22.46 25.11
CA ILE A 33 -3.05 -22.29 23.81
C ILE A 33 -4.04 -22.47 22.64
N LEU A 34 -5.06 -23.32 22.79
CA LEU A 34 -6.11 -23.48 21.77
C LEU A 34 -7.08 -22.30 21.75
N ILE A 35 -7.40 -21.71 22.92
CA ILE A 35 -8.30 -20.55 23.02
C ILE A 35 -7.64 -19.27 22.48
N SER A 36 -6.31 -19.10 22.61
CA SER A 36 -5.63 -17.93 22.04
C SER A 36 -5.60 -17.92 20.51
N LYS A 37 -5.74 -19.09 19.86
CA LYS A 37 -5.82 -19.20 18.40
C LYS A 37 -7.23 -18.93 17.84
N THR A 38 -8.28 -19.06 18.65
CA THR A 38 -9.68 -18.97 18.16
C THR A 38 -10.27 -17.55 18.21
N VAL A 39 -9.54 -16.57 18.75
CA VAL A 39 -9.92 -15.15 18.72
C VAL A 39 -8.85 -14.35 17.98
N CYS A 40 -8.66 -14.65 16.70
CA CYS A 40 -8.01 -13.72 15.79
C CYS A 40 -9.06 -13.31 14.76
N SER A 41 -9.63 -12.11 14.93
CA SER A 41 -10.42 -11.49 13.88
C SER A 41 -9.46 -11.11 12.75
N GLU A 42 -9.28 -12.04 11.82
CA GLU A 42 -8.25 -11.98 10.80
C GLU A 42 -8.61 -10.95 9.72
N ILE A 43 -7.64 -10.08 9.43
CA ILE A 43 -7.65 -9.13 8.33
C ILE A 43 -6.33 -9.31 7.57
N ASP A 44 -6.41 -9.59 6.27
CA ASP A 44 -5.27 -9.67 5.36
C ASP A 44 -5.29 -8.46 4.43
N ILE A 45 -4.16 -7.76 4.35
CA ILE A 45 -3.98 -6.59 3.50
C ILE A 45 -2.69 -6.75 2.73
N ARG A 46 -2.80 -6.75 1.41
CA ARG A 46 -1.66 -6.84 0.50
C ARG A 46 -1.66 -5.63 -0.41
N ARG A 47 -0.47 -5.10 -0.65
CA ARG A 47 -0.21 -4.00 -1.57
C ARG A 47 0.99 -4.35 -2.42
N TRP A 48 0.91 -4.02 -3.70
CA TRP A 48 2.03 -4.18 -4.63
C TRP A 48 1.85 -3.23 -5.81
N SER A 49 2.95 -2.97 -6.54
CA SER A 49 2.94 -2.18 -7.76
C SER A 49 3.33 -3.01 -8.98
N GLU A 50 2.55 -2.91 -10.04
CA GLU A 50 2.81 -3.56 -11.33
C GLU A 50 2.89 -2.54 -12.47
N GLY A 51 3.50 -2.95 -13.59
CA GLY A 51 3.65 -2.13 -14.79
C GLY A 51 5.10 -1.81 -15.14
N THR A 52 5.29 -1.27 -16.35
CA THR A 52 6.60 -0.87 -16.89
C THR A 52 6.55 0.57 -17.40
N GLY A 53 7.71 1.24 -17.40
CA GLY A 53 7.79 2.64 -17.82
C GLY A 53 7.20 3.61 -16.79
N PHE A 54 6.52 4.65 -17.30
CA PHE A 54 5.99 5.78 -16.52
C PHE A 54 4.54 5.62 -16.06
N HIS A 55 3.89 4.50 -16.40
CA HIS A 55 2.55 4.16 -15.93
C HIS A 55 2.60 2.87 -15.13
N ARG A 56 2.12 2.94 -13.89
CA ARG A 56 2.06 1.80 -12.98
C ARG A 56 0.67 1.68 -12.38
N THR A 57 0.36 0.49 -11.92
CA THR A 57 -0.84 0.20 -11.15
C THR A 57 -0.43 -0.12 -9.73
N LEU A 58 -0.92 0.65 -8.76
CA LEU A 58 -0.82 0.36 -7.34
C LEU A 58 -2.06 -0.42 -6.90
N SER A 59 -1.86 -1.68 -6.55
CA SER A 59 -2.95 -2.60 -6.23
C SER A 59 -3.06 -2.82 -4.74
N TYR A 60 -4.30 -2.86 -4.24
CA TYR A 60 -4.62 -3.26 -2.87
C TYR A 60 -5.60 -4.43 -2.89
N VAL A 61 -5.30 -5.46 -2.11
CA VAL A 61 -6.24 -6.55 -1.77
C VAL A 61 -6.47 -6.51 -0.27
N ILE A 62 -7.73 -6.35 0.10
CA ILE A 62 -8.16 -6.34 1.50
C ILE A 62 -9.20 -7.45 1.67
N GLN A 63 -8.89 -8.37 2.58
CA GLN A 63 -9.78 -9.47 2.95
C GLN A 63 -10.02 -9.37 4.45
N VAL A 64 -11.26 -9.10 4.84
CA VAL A 64 -11.66 -9.04 6.25
C VAL A 64 -12.77 -10.03 6.52
N ASN A 65 -12.69 -10.75 7.64
CA ASN A 65 -13.78 -11.60 8.09
C ASN A 65 -14.94 -10.76 8.68
N GLY A 66 -15.64 -10.03 7.82
CA GLY A 66 -16.73 -9.12 8.14
C GLY A 66 -17.64 -8.84 6.95
N ARG A 67 -18.80 -8.24 7.23
CA ARG A 67 -19.76 -7.83 6.20
C ARG A 67 -19.96 -6.33 6.25
N ASN A 68 -20.18 -5.74 5.08
CA ASN A 68 -20.45 -4.31 4.92
C ASN A 68 -19.40 -3.46 5.64
N CYS A 69 -18.15 -3.60 5.21
CA CYS A 69 -17.04 -2.87 5.80
C CYS A 69 -16.70 -1.65 4.95
N SER A 70 -16.41 -0.54 5.62
CA SER A 70 -15.83 0.66 5.05
C SER A 70 -14.32 0.60 5.22
N VAL A 71 -13.60 1.01 4.18
CA VAL A 71 -12.15 1.02 4.11
C VAL A 71 -11.72 2.45 3.82
N PHE A 72 -10.80 2.94 4.63
CA PHE A 72 -10.08 4.18 4.40
C PHE A 72 -8.59 3.87 4.21
N ILE A 73 -7.99 4.39 3.13
CA ILE A 73 -6.57 4.23 2.84
C ILE A 73 -5.96 5.62 2.69
N GLU A 74 -4.91 5.88 3.46
CA GLU A 74 -4.05 7.04 3.28
C GLU A 74 -2.70 6.60 2.70
N GLN A 75 -2.35 7.15 1.54
CA GLN A 75 -1.10 6.88 0.84
C GLN A 75 -0.39 8.20 0.51
N VAL A 76 0.86 8.33 0.93
CA VAL A 76 1.71 9.45 0.48
C VAL A 76 2.47 9.03 -0.77
N LEU A 77 2.39 9.85 -1.81
CA LEU A 77 3.13 9.68 -3.06
C LEU A 77 4.36 10.59 -3.03
N PRO A 78 5.55 10.08 -3.38
CA PRO A 78 6.74 10.91 -3.51
C PRO A 78 6.58 11.91 -4.66
N SER A 79 7.41 12.96 -4.69
CA SER A 79 7.50 13.96 -5.77
C SER A 79 7.52 13.31 -7.16
N GLY A 80 8.26 12.20 -7.32
CA GLY A 80 8.40 11.47 -8.58
C GLY A 80 7.15 10.71 -9.06
N ALA A 81 6.04 10.75 -8.33
CA ALA A 81 4.81 10.05 -8.70
C ALA A 81 3.56 10.92 -8.44
N TYR A 82 2.54 10.75 -9.26
CA TYR A 82 1.25 11.40 -9.07
C TYR A 82 0.11 10.50 -9.54
N ILE A 83 -1.11 10.90 -9.20
CA ILE A 83 -2.35 10.24 -9.63
C ILE A 83 -3.26 11.30 -10.23
N ASP A 84 -3.86 10.98 -11.37
CA ASP A 84 -4.88 11.83 -11.98
C ASP A 84 -6.25 11.62 -11.31
N ASN A 85 -6.78 12.68 -10.70
CA ASN A 85 -8.09 12.68 -10.05
C ASN A 85 -9.24 12.47 -11.07
N HIS A 86 -9.08 12.91 -12.31
CA HIS A 86 -10.07 12.66 -13.36
C HIS A 86 -10.12 11.17 -13.72
N GLU A 87 -8.96 10.51 -13.77
CA GLU A 87 -8.90 9.07 -14.00
C GLU A 87 -9.51 8.27 -12.84
N LEU A 88 -9.23 8.64 -11.58
CA LEU A 88 -9.85 8.00 -10.42
C LEU A 88 -11.38 8.08 -10.48
N LYS A 89 -11.93 9.24 -10.81
CA LYS A 89 -13.38 9.43 -10.99
C LYS A 89 -13.94 8.55 -12.10
N ARG A 90 -13.24 8.44 -13.23
CA ARG A 90 -13.63 7.57 -14.35
C ARG A 90 -13.65 6.09 -13.94
N LEU A 91 -12.73 5.67 -13.10
CA LEU A 91 -12.66 4.31 -12.55
C LEU A 91 -13.68 4.06 -11.42
N GLY A 92 -14.46 5.06 -11.03
CA GLY A 92 -15.40 4.96 -9.90
C GLY A 92 -14.70 4.79 -8.55
N ILE A 93 -13.42 5.18 -8.46
CA ILE A 93 -12.68 5.13 -7.21
C ILE A 93 -13.00 6.38 -6.41
N ASN A 94 -13.69 6.21 -5.28
CA ASN A 94 -13.97 7.32 -4.38
C ASN A 94 -12.70 7.65 -3.59
N ALA A 95 -11.98 8.64 -4.07
CA ALA A 95 -10.71 9.08 -3.52
C ALA A 95 -10.55 10.60 -3.68
N SER A 96 -9.66 11.17 -2.88
CA SER A 96 -9.29 12.58 -2.90
C SER A 96 -7.79 12.70 -2.81
N VAL A 97 -7.20 13.52 -3.67
CA VAL A 97 -5.78 13.90 -3.58
C VAL A 97 -5.72 15.27 -2.91
N LYS A 98 -4.97 15.37 -1.82
CA LYS A 98 -4.80 16.63 -1.07
C LYS A 98 -3.93 17.59 -1.88
N GLY A 99 -4.45 18.79 -2.11
CA GLY A 99 -3.75 19.85 -2.84
C GLY A 99 -3.99 19.83 -4.35
N LEU A 100 -3.23 20.65 -5.07
CA LEU A 100 -3.23 20.69 -6.53
C LEU A 100 -2.08 19.84 -7.05
N VAL A 101 -2.38 18.96 -8.00
CA VAL A 101 -1.38 18.16 -8.70
C VAL A 101 -1.09 18.84 -10.03
N ASP A 102 0.07 19.48 -10.15
CA ASP A 102 0.60 19.88 -11.45
C ASP A 102 1.09 18.62 -12.17
N ILE A 103 0.41 18.19 -13.24
CA ILE A 103 0.76 16.97 -13.97
C ILE A 103 1.96 17.16 -14.91
N GLU A 104 2.33 18.41 -15.21
CA GLU A 104 3.42 18.77 -16.12
C GLU A 104 4.74 18.99 -15.38
N ALA A 105 4.69 19.28 -14.08
CA ALA A 105 5.88 19.47 -13.26
C ALA A 105 6.79 18.22 -13.28
N PRO A 106 8.10 18.36 -13.54
CA PRO A 106 9.06 17.28 -13.33
C PRO A 106 9.31 17.04 -11.84
N GLU A 107 9.93 15.90 -11.50
CA GLU A 107 10.13 15.45 -10.12
C GLU A 107 10.84 16.48 -9.23
N PHE A 108 11.91 17.11 -9.72
CA PHE A 108 12.71 18.07 -8.96
C PHE A 108 11.99 19.39 -8.64
N SER A 109 10.81 19.61 -9.22
CA SER A 109 9.96 20.78 -8.97
C SER A 109 8.60 20.45 -8.37
N ALA A 110 8.27 19.16 -8.27
CA ALA A 110 6.98 18.69 -7.78
C ALA A 110 7.04 18.39 -6.28
N ASP A 111 5.95 18.72 -5.59
CA ASP A 111 5.78 18.33 -4.19
C ASP A 111 5.30 16.89 -4.04
N PHE A 112 5.50 16.32 -2.86
CA PHE A 112 4.82 15.08 -2.47
C PHE A 112 3.32 15.37 -2.25
N HIS A 113 2.48 14.36 -2.44
CA HIS A 113 1.03 14.50 -2.26
C HIS A 113 0.45 13.34 -1.46
N THR A 114 -0.61 13.61 -0.70
CA THR A 114 -1.34 12.58 0.05
C THR A 114 -2.64 12.25 -0.66
N MET A 115 -2.84 10.97 -0.94
CA MET A 115 -4.09 10.42 -1.44
C MET A 115 -4.86 9.77 -0.29
N GLU A 116 -6.15 10.06 -0.24
CA GLU A 116 -7.12 9.45 0.64
C GLU A 116 -8.16 8.67 -0.19
N ILE A 117 -8.36 7.40 0.10
CA ILE A 117 -9.32 6.54 -0.61
C ILE A 117 -10.37 6.06 0.38
N TYR A 118 -11.65 6.16 -0.01
CA TYR A 118 -12.79 5.76 0.78
C TYR A 118 -13.63 4.74 -0.01
N GLN A 119 -13.55 3.48 0.37
CA GLN A 119 -14.19 2.39 -0.38
C GLN A 119 -15.00 1.47 0.51
N LYS A 120 -16.01 0.81 -0.06
CA LYS A 120 -16.76 -0.25 0.63
C LYS A 120 -16.28 -1.60 0.14
N THR A 121 -16.14 -2.54 1.06
CA THR A 121 -15.94 -3.95 0.69
C THR A 121 -17.21 -4.51 0.08
N SER A 122 -17.07 -5.62 -0.65
CA SER A 122 -18.21 -6.50 -0.95
C SER A 122 -18.89 -6.99 0.34
N ASP A 123 -20.08 -7.58 0.18
CA ASP A 123 -20.86 -8.16 1.28
C ASP A 123 -20.09 -9.22 2.07
N TYR A 124 -19.07 -9.82 1.45
CA TYR A 124 -18.20 -10.85 2.02
C TYR A 124 -16.87 -10.31 2.56
N GLY A 125 -16.69 -8.99 2.62
CA GLY A 125 -15.49 -8.38 3.21
C GLY A 125 -14.26 -8.37 2.30
N ASN A 126 -14.44 -8.59 0.99
CA ASN A 126 -13.36 -8.50 0.01
C ASN A 126 -13.37 -7.15 -0.72
N LEU A 127 -12.20 -6.57 -0.93
CA LEU A 127 -11.98 -5.37 -1.73
C LEU A 127 -10.71 -5.52 -2.55
N LEU A 128 -10.82 -5.26 -3.86
CA LEU A 128 -9.71 -5.14 -4.79
C LEU A 128 -9.74 -3.71 -5.34
N LEU A 129 -8.61 -3.00 -5.23
CA LEU A 129 -8.45 -1.66 -5.79
C LEU A 129 -7.21 -1.62 -6.67
N ASN A 130 -7.36 -1.10 -7.87
CA ASN A 130 -6.27 -0.88 -8.82
C ASN A 130 -6.20 0.62 -9.11
N ILE A 131 -5.14 1.25 -8.64
CA ILE A 131 -4.98 2.70 -8.69
C ILE A 131 -3.90 3.04 -9.72
N PRO A 132 -4.22 3.81 -10.77
CA PRO A 132 -3.23 4.24 -11.74
C PRO A 132 -2.29 5.27 -11.11
N VAL A 133 -1.00 5.02 -11.21
CA VAL A 133 0.08 5.90 -10.72
C VAL A 133 0.94 6.27 -11.92
N HIS A 134 1.06 7.57 -12.15
CA HIS A 134 1.92 8.14 -13.17
C HIS A 134 3.24 8.57 -12.54
N LEU A 135 4.33 8.34 -13.24
CA LEU A 135 5.67 8.71 -12.79
C LEU A 135 6.12 9.97 -13.53
N ARG A 136 6.86 10.82 -12.84
CA ARG A 136 7.36 12.08 -13.39
C ARG A 136 8.72 11.89 -14.03
N TYR A 137 9.05 12.80 -14.94
CA TYR A 137 10.40 12.89 -15.47
C TYR A 137 11.38 13.28 -14.37
N HIS A 138 12.47 12.53 -14.29
CA HIS A 138 13.62 12.83 -13.44
C HIS A 138 14.70 13.53 -14.26
N ILE A 139 15.61 14.21 -13.57
CA ILE A 139 16.76 14.86 -14.21
C ILE A 139 17.56 13.82 -15.01
N SER A 140 17.84 14.16 -16.27
CA SER A 140 18.68 13.34 -17.14
C SER A 140 20.08 13.20 -16.57
N THR A 141 20.67 12.02 -16.70
CA THR A 141 22.03 11.73 -16.22
C THR A 141 22.93 11.33 -17.37
N ASN A 142 24.24 11.61 -17.25
CA ASN A 142 25.22 11.13 -18.22
C ASN A 142 25.19 9.60 -18.28
N GLY A 143 24.91 9.06 -19.48
CA GLY A 143 24.81 7.63 -19.72
C GLY A 143 23.46 6.99 -19.38
N GLY A 144 22.45 7.76 -18.96
CA GLY A 144 21.09 7.27 -18.68
C GLY A 144 21.05 6.24 -17.55
N LYS A 145 20.85 6.70 -16.32
CA LYS A 145 20.76 5.82 -15.14
C LYS A 145 19.32 5.38 -14.86
N ARG A 146 19.17 4.42 -13.95
CA ARG A 146 17.88 4.14 -13.32
C ARG A 146 17.84 4.79 -11.94
N VAL A 147 16.73 5.44 -11.62
CA VAL A 147 16.47 6.02 -10.30
C VAL A 147 15.41 5.19 -9.60
N GLU A 148 15.59 5.00 -8.30
CA GLU A 148 14.64 4.32 -7.43
C GLU A 148 13.62 5.32 -6.89
N ILE A 149 12.34 4.97 -7.02
CA ILE A 149 11.21 5.70 -6.45
C ILE A 149 10.71 4.89 -5.25
N PHE A 150 10.55 5.56 -4.12
CA PHE A 150 10.08 4.95 -2.88
C PHE A 150 8.63 5.34 -2.60
N LEU A 151 7.73 4.37 -2.62
CA LEU A 151 6.38 4.54 -2.10
C LEU A 151 6.40 4.35 -0.57
N SER A 152 5.92 5.36 0.15
CA SER A 152 5.81 5.30 1.60
C SER A 152 4.87 4.19 2.04
N GLN A 153 4.95 3.86 3.33
CA GLN A 153 3.93 3.04 3.98
C GLN A 153 2.53 3.66 3.81
N SER A 154 1.50 2.81 3.69
CA SER A 154 0.10 3.25 3.66
C SER A 154 -0.56 2.95 4.99
N ASN A 155 -1.41 3.86 5.47
CA ASN A 155 -2.28 3.60 6.62
C ASN A 155 -3.64 3.12 6.10
N VAL A 156 -4.08 1.96 6.56
CA VAL A 156 -5.37 1.36 6.19
C VAL A 156 -6.22 1.21 7.44
N HIS A 157 -7.36 1.88 7.44
CA HIS A 157 -8.41 1.75 8.43
C HIS A 157 -9.56 0.96 7.84
N VAL A 158 -10.04 -0.06 8.56
CA VAL A 158 -11.22 -0.84 8.16
C VAL A 158 -12.20 -0.83 9.30
N GLU A 159 -13.47 -0.51 9.01
CA GLU A 159 -14.57 -0.52 9.97
C GLU A 159 -15.73 -1.33 9.41
N CYS A 160 -16.27 -2.27 10.19
CA CYS A 160 -17.41 -3.10 9.78
C CYS A 160 -18.64 -2.85 10.65
N SER A 161 -19.83 -3.09 10.08
CA SER A 161 -21.17 -2.93 10.69
C SER A 161 -21.38 -3.47 12.13
N LYS A 162 -20.53 -4.37 12.63
CA LYS A 162 -20.59 -4.91 14.00
C LYS A 162 -19.66 -4.20 14.99
N GLY A 163 -19.26 -2.96 14.70
CA GLY A 163 -18.35 -2.17 15.55
C GLY A 163 -16.93 -2.74 15.62
N ARG A 164 -16.54 -3.59 14.67
CA ARG A 164 -15.17 -4.10 14.57
C ARG A 164 -14.37 -3.16 13.68
N SER A 165 -13.25 -2.67 14.19
CA SER A 165 -12.34 -1.83 13.44
C SER A 165 -10.89 -2.30 13.55
N TRP A 166 -10.12 -2.04 12.50
CA TRP A 166 -8.71 -2.38 12.42
C TRP A 166 -7.95 -1.19 11.84
N ASN A 167 -6.81 -0.90 12.46
CA ASN A 167 -5.78 -0.03 11.90
C ASN A 167 -4.58 -0.90 11.52
N ARG A 168 -4.11 -0.74 10.28
CA ARG A 168 -2.97 -1.48 9.75
C ARG A 168 -2.08 -0.54 8.95
N THR A 169 -0.79 -0.74 9.08
CA THR A 169 0.20 -0.07 8.25
C THR A 169 0.74 -1.08 7.26
N VAL A 170 0.63 -0.75 5.97
CA VAL A 170 1.17 -1.57 4.89
C VAL A 170 2.59 -1.10 4.59
N LYS A 171 3.52 -2.05 4.48
CA LYS A 171 4.96 -1.75 4.27
C LYS A 171 5.20 -0.91 3.03
N SER A 172 6.29 -0.14 3.02
CA SER A 172 6.78 0.60 1.87
C SER A 172 7.25 -0.32 0.75
N GLU A 173 7.34 0.20 -0.46
CA GLU A 173 7.83 -0.50 -1.65
C GLU A 173 8.64 0.47 -2.49
N SER A 174 9.60 -0.04 -3.25
CA SER A 174 10.35 0.76 -4.19
C SER A 174 10.41 0.10 -5.56
N PHE A 175 10.59 0.92 -6.58
CA PHE A 175 10.77 0.46 -7.95
C PHE A 175 11.67 1.40 -8.73
N GLN A 176 12.32 0.88 -9.77
CA GLN A 176 13.26 1.65 -10.58
C GLN A 176 12.64 2.12 -11.91
N ILE A 177 12.94 3.35 -12.28
CA ILE A 177 12.63 3.92 -13.60
C ILE A 177 13.87 4.44 -14.33
N PRO A 178 13.88 4.43 -15.67
CA PRO A 178 14.96 5.07 -16.43
C PRO A 178 14.90 6.60 -16.30
N THR A 179 16.06 7.23 -16.26
CA THR A 179 16.24 8.68 -16.47
C THR A 179 16.64 8.95 -17.91
N GLY A 180 16.40 10.16 -18.41
CA GLY A 180 16.94 10.59 -19.69
C GLY A 180 18.47 10.48 -19.75
N ASN A 181 19.01 10.20 -20.92
CA ASN A 181 20.45 10.16 -21.15
C ASN A 181 20.89 11.49 -21.77
N LEU A 182 21.80 12.20 -21.10
CA LEU A 182 22.35 13.44 -21.65
C LEU A 182 23.22 13.22 -22.90
N ASN A 183 23.68 11.99 -23.12
CA ASN A 183 24.46 11.61 -24.30
C ASN A 183 23.57 11.23 -25.49
N ASP A 184 22.27 11.03 -25.28
CA ASP A 184 21.30 10.87 -26.36
C ASP A 184 20.92 12.28 -26.81
N SER A 185 21.76 12.85 -27.67
CA SER A 185 21.62 14.21 -28.20
C SER A 185 20.40 14.33 -29.12
N ASN A 186 19.21 14.41 -28.52
CA ASN A 186 18.04 15.12 -29.03
C ASN A 186 17.66 16.16 -27.97
N THR A 187 18.30 17.32 -28.07
CA THR A 187 18.14 18.46 -27.17
C THR A 187 16.70 19.00 -27.26
N VAL A 188 15.86 18.73 -26.27
CA VAL A 188 14.59 19.45 -26.10
C VAL A 188 14.85 20.63 -25.16
N ILE A 189 14.88 21.83 -25.72
CA ILE A 189 14.92 23.07 -24.97
C ILE A 189 13.50 23.35 -24.48
N VAL A 190 13.25 23.18 -23.18
CA VAL A 190 12.03 23.65 -22.54
C VAL A 190 12.21 25.14 -22.25
N GLY A 191 11.75 25.99 -23.15
CA GLY A 191 11.74 27.43 -22.97
C GLY A 191 10.61 27.85 -22.02
N THR A 192 10.94 28.46 -20.89
CA THR A 192 9.96 29.15 -20.05
C THR A 192 9.49 30.43 -20.76
N CYS A 193 8.18 30.54 -20.98
CA CYS A 193 7.57 31.75 -21.51
C CYS A 193 7.44 32.77 -20.37
N MET A 194 8.44 33.64 -20.20
CA MET A 194 8.31 34.81 -19.32
C MET A 194 7.73 35.97 -20.10
N CYS A 195 6.43 36.20 -19.92
CA CYS A 195 5.80 37.46 -20.27
C CYS A 195 5.97 38.42 -19.08
N SER A 196 6.99 39.28 -19.12
CA SER A 196 6.92 40.59 -18.48
C SER A 196 7.94 41.53 -19.09
N THR A 197 7.45 42.74 -19.34
CA THR A 197 8.11 43.84 -20.03
C THR A 197 9.37 44.33 -19.29
N LEU A 198 10.37 44.75 -20.06
CA LEU A 198 11.63 45.43 -19.71
C LEU A 198 12.90 44.57 -19.49
N SER A 199 13.56 44.27 -20.63
CA SER A 199 14.99 44.50 -20.91
C SER A 199 16.02 44.36 -19.78
N LEU A 200 16.82 43.29 -19.81
CA LEU A 200 18.29 43.36 -19.99
C LEU A 200 18.87 41.98 -20.35
N PHE A 201 19.80 41.98 -21.30
CA PHE A 201 20.45 40.83 -21.92
C PHE A 201 21.27 39.98 -20.93
N ILE A 202 21.07 38.66 -20.97
CA ILE A 202 22.14 37.68 -20.72
C ILE A 202 22.18 36.77 -21.95
N VAL A 203 23.23 36.92 -22.76
CA VAL A 203 23.57 36.03 -23.87
C VAL A 203 24.15 34.76 -23.27
N LEU A 204 23.47 33.62 -23.45
CA LEU A 204 24.11 32.31 -23.32
C LEU A 204 23.93 31.56 -24.64
N TYR A 205 25.06 31.22 -25.24
CA TYR A 205 25.21 30.52 -26.50
C TYR A 205 24.62 29.10 -26.45
N GLY A 206 24.05 28.66 -27.57
CA GLY A 206 23.78 27.25 -27.85
C GLY A 206 23.40 27.06 -29.31
N ILE A 207 24.37 26.67 -30.13
CA ILE A 207 24.30 26.63 -31.60
C ILE A 207 23.29 25.59 -32.11
N TYR A 208 22.59 26.00 -33.16
CA TYR A 208 21.56 25.30 -33.92
C TYR A 208 22.12 24.29 -34.95
N SER A 209 21.47 23.12 -35.02
CA SER A 209 21.07 22.29 -36.18
C SER A 209 22.06 21.82 -37.25
N SER A 210 21.89 20.56 -37.68
CA SER A 210 21.47 20.25 -39.07
C SER A 210 21.13 18.77 -39.23
N ASN A 211 20.06 18.53 -40.00
CA ASN A 211 19.58 17.26 -40.53
C ASN A 211 20.68 16.35 -41.12
N ASN A 212 20.59 15.05 -40.82
CA ASN A 212 20.35 13.97 -41.79
C ASN A 212 19.98 12.68 -41.06
#